data_AF-A0A1S3GU95-F1
#
_entry.id   AF-A0A1S3GU95-F1
#
_cell.length_a   1.000
_cell.length_b   1.000
_cell.length_c   1.000
_cell.angle_alpha   90.00
_cell.angle_beta   90.00
_cell.angle_gamma   90.00
#
_symmetry.space_group_name_H-M   'P 1'
#
loop_
_entity.id
_entity.type
_entity.pdbx_description
1 polymer ?
#
loop_
_entity_poly.entity_id
_entity_poly.type
_entity_poly.pdbx_seq_one_letter_code
_entity_poly.pdbx_strand_id
1 'polypeptide(L)'
;RYLLVSFSCNILLLLHFLGVKLSSLLGKKGNLENLQSYWEVGFFLGASVLANDHLRVIQASEKLFKLKTPAWYLKSIVETILIYKHFAKLTTEQPVAKQELVDFWMDFLVEATKTDVTVVRFP
;
A
#
# COMPACT_ATOMS: atom_id res chain seq x y z
N ARG A 1 -8.76 0.80 20.51
CA ARG A 1 -9.22 -0.36 19.70
C ARG A 1 -8.62 -0.36 18.29
N TYR A 2 -8.71 0.73 17.52
CA TYR A 2 -8.04 0.86 16.21
C TYR A 2 -6.51 0.69 16.25
N LEU A 3 -5.83 1.24 17.27
CA LEU A 3 -4.38 1.01 17.46
C LEU A 3 -4.01 -0.47 17.65
N LEU A 4 -4.87 -1.27 18.29
CA LEU A 4 -4.56 -2.66 18.62
C LEU A 4 -4.73 -3.57 17.40
N VAL A 5 -5.73 -3.30 16.55
CA VAL A 5 -5.93 -3.98 15.27
C VAL A 5 -4.81 -3.65 14.27
N SER A 6 -4.35 -2.40 14.24
CA SER A 6 -3.22 -1.98 13.41
C SER A 6 -1.89 -2.54 13.91
N PHE A 7 -1.71 -2.68 15.23
CA PHE A 7 -0.53 -3.34 15.82
C PHE A 7 -0.49 -4.84 15.52
N SER A 8 -1.65 -5.52 15.56
CA SER A 8 -1.77 -6.93 15.17
C SER A 8 -1.51 -7.14 13.67
N CYS A 9 -1.94 -6.23 12.79
CA CYS A 9 -1.69 -6.35 11.35
C CYS A 9 -0.25 -6.00 10.98
N ASN A 10 0.38 -5.04 11.67
CA ASN A 10 1.81 -4.76 11.53
C ASN A 10 2.66 -5.93 12.01
N ILE A 11 2.32 -6.58 13.13
CA ILE A 11 2.98 -7.82 13.57
C ILE A 11 2.77 -8.95 12.55
N LEU A 12 1.58 -9.06 11.94
CA LEU A 12 1.30 -10.08 10.91
C LEU A 12 2.10 -9.83 9.61
N LEU A 13 2.21 -8.57 9.16
CA LEU A 13 3.07 -8.15 8.05
C LEU A 13 4.55 -8.36 8.38
N LEU A 14 4.97 -8.11 9.63
CA LEU A 14 6.33 -8.33 10.11
C LEU A 14 6.67 -9.83 10.21
N LEU A 15 5.74 -10.67 10.69
CA LEU A 15 5.88 -12.13 10.70
C LEU A 15 5.90 -12.72 9.29
N HIS A 16 5.07 -12.21 8.38
CA HIS A 16 5.07 -12.64 6.99
C HIS A 16 6.34 -12.15 6.27
N PHE A 17 6.81 -10.94 6.57
CA PHE A 17 8.10 -10.42 6.11
C PHE A 17 9.28 -11.25 6.63
N LEU A 18 9.31 -11.61 7.90
CA LEU A 18 10.35 -12.48 8.48
C LEU A 18 10.27 -13.90 7.91
N GLY A 19 9.07 -14.47 7.76
CA GLY A 19 8.86 -15.78 7.17
C GLY A 19 9.26 -15.85 5.70
N VAL A 20 8.85 -14.88 4.88
CA VAL A 20 9.16 -14.83 3.44
C VAL A 20 10.59 -14.39 3.16
N LYS A 21 11.19 -13.51 3.97
CA LYS A 21 12.60 -13.07 3.78
C LYS A 21 13.58 -14.21 4.09
N LEU A 22 13.25 -15.10 5.03
CA LEU A 22 13.96 -16.37 5.20
C LEU A 22 13.84 -17.26 3.95
N SER A 23 12.70 -17.28 3.28
CA SER A 23 12.50 -18.04 2.03
C SER A 23 13.15 -17.37 0.80
N SER A 24 13.19 -16.04 0.71
CA SER A 24 13.63 -15.29 -0.47
C SER A 24 15.11 -14.91 -0.46
N LEU A 25 15.78 -14.96 0.70
CA LEU A 25 17.25 -14.90 0.78
C LEU A 25 17.91 -16.08 0.02
N LEU A 26 17.14 -17.11 -0.34
CA LEU A 26 17.57 -18.20 -1.22
C LEU A 26 17.38 -17.93 -2.73
N GLY A 27 16.88 -16.76 -3.17
CA GLY A 27 17.05 -16.35 -4.57
C GLY A 27 16.04 -15.34 -5.12
N LYS A 28 16.54 -14.14 -5.45
CA LYS A 28 16.02 -13.19 -6.45
C LYS A 28 14.55 -12.77 -6.33
N LYS A 29 14.30 -11.56 -5.78
CA LYS A 29 13.07 -10.81 -6.09
C LYS A 29 13.41 -9.56 -6.89
N GLY A 30 13.12 -9.62 -8.19
CA GLY A 30 13.40 -8.60 -9.19
C GLY A 30 12.27 -7.58 -9.38
N ASN A 31 12.42 -6.79 -10.45
CA ASN A 31 11.53 -5.73 -10.97
C ASN A 31 10.02 -5.93 -10.69
N LEU A 32 9.26 -4.85 -10.46
CA LEU A 32 7.81 -4.87 -10.18
C LEU A 32 7.03 -5.71 -11.19
N GLU A 33 7.46 -5.72 -12.45
CA GLU A 33 6.90 -6.55 -13.54
C GLU A 33 6.86 -8.05 -13.21
N ASN A 34 7.89 -8.54 -12.51
CA ASN A 34 8.03 -9.96 -12.15
C ASN A 34 7.20 -10.36 -10.93
N LEU A 35 6.65 -9.39 -10.17
CA LEU A 35 5.82 -9.67 -8.99
C LEU A 35 4.39 -10.03 -9.42
N GLN A 36 4.03 -11.30 -9.39
CA GLN A 36 2.69 -11.76 -9.78
C GLN A 36 1.72 -11.82 -8.60
N SER A 37 2.24 -11.91 -7.38
CA SER A 37 1.41 -12.08 -6.19
C SER A 37 0.98 -10.73 -5.61
N TYR A 38 -0.32 -10.55 -5.35
CA TYR A 38 -0.88 -9.31 -4.80
C TYR A 38 -0.19 -8.87 -3.49
N TRP A 39 0.24 -9.82 -2.67
CA TRP A 39 0.89 -9.53 -1.39
C TRP A 39 2.34 -9.04 -1.54
N GLU A 40 3.02 -9.44 -2.61
CA GLU A 40 4.35 -8.94 -2.94
C GLU A 40 4.29 -7.52 -3.50
N VAL A 41 3.28 -7.26 -4.34
CA VAL A 41 2.99 -5.91 -4.85
C VAL A 41 2.54 -4.99 -3.72
N GLY A 42 1.75 -5.48 -2.76
CA GLY A 42 1.33 -4.74 -1.57
C GLY A 42 2.52 -4.32 -0.69
N PHE A 43 3.48 -5.23 -0.48
CA PHE A 43 4.72 -4.90 0.21
C PHE A 43 5.56 -3.85 -0.56
N PHE A 44 5.68 -4.03 -1.88
CA PHE A 44 6.38 -3.08 -2.75
C PHE A 44 5.74 -1.68 -2.71
N LEU A 45 4.41 -1.59 -2.70
CA LEU A 45 3.67 -0.34 -2.52
C LEU A 45 4.03 0.33 -1.19
N GLY A 46 3.96 -0.41 -0.07
CA GLY A 46 4.30 0.12 1.25
C GLY A 46 5.73 0.65 1.32
N ALA A 47 6.70 -0.08 0.78
CA ALA A 47 8.09 0.37 0.70
C ALA A 47 8.25 1.62 -0.18
N SER A 48 7.51 1.72 -1.28
CA SER A 48 7.56 2.87 -2.19
C SER A 48 6.96 4.13 -1.58
N VAL A 49 5.89 3.99 -0.79
CA VAL A 49 5.29 5.09 -0.02
C VAL A 49 6.29 5.62 1.02
N LEU A 50 6.95 4.73 1.76
CA LEU A 50 7.96 5.10 2.76
C LEU A 50 9.18 5.81 2.15
N ALA A 51 9.55 5.44 0.93
CA ALA A 51 10.64 6.06 0.18
C ALA A 51 10.23 7.33 -0.58
N ASN A 52 8.97 7.74 -0.50
CA ASN A 52 8.39 8.84 -1.27
C ASN A 52 8.60 8.71 -2.81
N ASP A 53 8.65 7.48 -3.32
CA ASP A 53 8.81 7.21 -4.76
C ASP A 53 7.43 7.19 -5.45
N HIS A 54 7.01 8.36 -5.92
CA HIS A 54 5.68 8.56 -6.51
C HIS A 54 5.41 7.68 -7.73
N LEU A 55 6.43 7.45 -8.57
CA LEU A 55 6.26 6.61 -9.78
C LEU A 55 5.96 5.17 -9.39
N ARG A 56 6.69 4.62 -8.42
CA ARG A 56 6.49 3.25 -7.95
C ARG A 56 5.18 3.07 -7.19
N VAL A 57 4.76 4.09 -6.44
CA VAL A 57 3.44 4.10 -5.80
C VAL A 57 2.33 3.97 -6.84
N ILE A 58 2.37 4.78 -7.90
CA ILE A 58 1.38 4.73 -8.99
C ILE A 58 1.34 3.34 -9.65
N GLN A 59 2.50 2.81 -10.05
CA GLN A 59 2.59 1.53 -10.73
C GLN A 59 2.12 0.35 -9.86
N ALA A 60 2.47 0.37 -8.57
CA ALA A 60 2.09 -0.70 -7.65
C ALA A 60 0.59 -0.67 -7.33
N SER A 61 0.00 0.53 -7.16
CA SER A 61 -1.44 0.71 -6.97
C SER A 61 -2.24 0.21 -8.18
N GLU A 62 -1.81 0.57 -9.39
CA GLU A 62 -2.42 0.08 -10.62
C GLU A 62 -2.34 -1.45 -10.74
N LYS A 63 -1.19 -2.03 -10.39
CA LYS A 63 -1.00 -3.48 -10.42
C LYS A 63 -1.88 -4.20 -9.38
N LEU A 64 -2.01 -3.67 -8.17
CA LEU A 64 -2.92 -4.22 -7.15
C LEU A 64 -4.38 -4.23 -7.62
N PHE A 65 -4.80 -3.17 -8.32
CA PHE A 65 -6.13 -3.10 -8.92
C PHE A 65 -6.31 -4.20 -9.99
N LYS A 66 -5.37 -4.32 -10.94
CA LYS A 66 -5.39 -5.36 -11.99
C LYS A 66 -5.38 -6.78 -11.43
N LEU A 67 -4.69 -7.00 -10.30
CA LEU A 67 -4.64 -8.30 -9.61
C LEU A 67 -5.91 -8.66 -8.82
N LYS A 68 -6.94 -7.80 -8.82
CA LYS A 68 -8.20 -8.01 -8.08
C LYS A 68 -7.94 -8.39 -6.61
N THR A 69 -7.10 -7.59 -5.97
CA THR A 69 -6.63 -7.83 -4.61
C THR A 69 -7.81 -8.03 -3.64
N PRO A 70 -7.79 -9.05 -2.76
CA PRO A 70 -8.86 -9.26 -1.79
C PRO A 70 -9.07 -8.03 -0.89
N ALA A 71 -10.33 -7.65 -0.66
CA ALA A 71 -10.69 -6.44 0.08
C ALA A 71 -10.08 -6.38 1.49
N TRP A 72 -9.98 -7.51 2.19
CA TRP A 72 -9.38 -7.58 3.52
C TRP A 72 -7.90 -7.20 3.53
N TYR A 73 -7.16 -7.55 2.47
CA TYR A 73 -5.73 -7.25 2.34
C TYR A 73 -5.52 -5.82 1.85
N LEU A 74 -6.37 -5.36 0.94
CA LEU A 74 -6.35 -3.97 0.50
C LEU A 74 -6.59 -3.01 1.67
N LYS A 75 -7.55 -3.37 2.54
CA LYS A 75 -7.85 -2.62 3.75
C LYS A 75 -6.67 -2.50 4.70
N SER A 76 -5.92 -3.58 4.93
CA SER A 76 -4.74 -3.51 5.81
C SER A 76 -3.61 -2.66 5.24
N ILE A 77 -3.42 -2.67 3.92
CA ILE A 77 -2.48 -1.75 3.24
C ILE A 77 -2.91 -0.30 3.44
N VAL A 78 -4.18 0.01 3.16
CA VAL A 78 -4.73 1.37 3.29
C VAL A 78 -4.58 1.90 4.71
N GLU A 79 -4.96 1.11 5.71
CA GLU A 79 -4.82 1.48 7.12
C GLU A 79 -3.35 1.78 7.47
N THR A 80 -2.42 0.99 6.95
CA THR A 80 -0.97 1.21 7.15
C THR A 80 -0.48 2.52 6.51
N ILE A 81 -0.90 2.80 5.27
CA ILE A 81 -0.51 4.03 4.55
C ILE A 81 -1.10 5.27 5.22
N LEU A 82 -2.35 5.21 5.68
CA LEU A 82 -3.00 6.33 6.37
C LEU A 82 -2.29 6.69 7.68
N ILE A 83 -1.86 5.68 8.45
CA ILE A 83 -1.06 5.88 9.65
C ILE A 83 0.26 6.57 9.29
N TYR A 84 0.97 6.07 8.27
CA TYR A 84 2.20 6.71 7.81
C TYR A 84 1.98 8.17 7.38
N LYS A 85 0.99 8.45 6.52
CA LYS A 85 0.67 9.80 6.05
C LYS A 85 0.34 10.76 7.21
N HIS A 86 -0.34 10.27 8.25
CA HIS A 86 -0.66 11.05 9.44
C HIS A 86 0.62 11.57 10.14
N PHE A 87 1.64 10.71 10.26
CA PHE A 87 2.93 11.11 10.85
C PHE A 87 3.86 11.85 9.88
N ALA A 88 3.86 11.48 8.59
CA ALA A 88 4.73 12.10 7.58
C ALA A 88 4.37 13.58 7.30
N LYS A 89 3.08 13.95 7.35
CA LYS A 89 2.59 15.34 7.19
C LYS A 89 3.17 16.35 8.18
N LEU A 90 3.78 15.89 9.28
CA LEU A 90 4.49 16.76 10.24
C LEU A 90 5.85 17.25 9.70
N THR A 91 6.25 16.76 8.53
CA THR A 91 7.49 17.09 7.83
C THR A 91 7.10 17.76 6.51
N THR A 92 7.30 19.08 6.42
CA THR A 92 6.88 19.90 5.29
C THR A 92 7.64 19.50 4.01
N GLU A 93 6.95 18.94 3.01
CA GLU A 93 7.54 18.67 1.69
C GLU A 93 6.91 19.52 0.59
N GLN A 94 7.77 20.00 -0.32
CA GLN A 94 7.41 20.80 -1.49
C GLN A 94 6.52 20.03 -2.46
N PRO A 95 5.65 20.71 -3.23
CA PRO A 95 4.81 20.06 -4.23
C PRO A 95 5.69 19.49 -5.36
N VAL A 96 5.71 18.15 -5.46
CA VAL A 96 6.44 17.40 -6.48
C VAL A 96 5.51 17.08 -7.66
N ALA A 97 6.06 17.05 -8.88
CA ALA A 97 5.34 16.61 -10.06
C ALA A 97 4.76 15.20 -9.87
N LYS A 98 3.49 14.99 -10.27
CA LYS A 98 2.68 13.74 -10.13
C LYS A 98 2.01 13.51 -8.76
N GLN A 99 2.09 14.45 -7.83
CA GLN A 99 1.39 14.34 -6.54
C GLN A 99 -0.12 14.09 -6.72
N GLU A 100 -0.76 14.74 -7.70
CA GLU A 100 -2.20 14.55 -8.00
C GLU A 100 -2.55 13.09 -8.35
N LEU A 101 -1.68 12.38 -9.06
CA LEU A 101 -1.89 10.96 -9.40
C LEU A 101 -1.70 10.07 -8.18
N VAL A 102 -0.72 10.40 -7.32
CA VAL A 102 -0.54 9.68 -6.05
C VAL A 102 -1.77 9.87 -5.16
N ASP A 103 -2.28 11.09 -5.07
CA ASP A 103 -3.48 11.38 -4.27
C ASP A 103 -4.71 10.67 -4.82
N PHE A 104 -4.92 10.70 -6.15
CA PHE A 104 -5.94 9.89 -6.81
C PHE A 104 -5.86 8.41 -6.44
N TRP A 105 -4.68 7.78 -6.57
CA TRP A 105 -4.54 6.35 -6.26
C TRP A 105 -4.78 6.05 -4.78
N MET A 106 -4.40 6.97 -3.89
CA MET A 106 -4.64 6.80 -2.46
C MET A 106 -6.12 6.90 -2.13
N ASP A 107 -6.82 7.88 -2.71
CA ASP A 107 -8.27 8.04 -2.54
C ASP A 107 -9.03 6.84 -3.13
N PHE A 108 -8.62 6.36 -4.31
CA PHE A 108 -9.16 5.17 -4.94
C PHE A 108 -8.99 3.92 -4.05
N LEU A 109 -7.79 3.70 -3.50
CA LEU A 109 -7.53 2.55 -2.63
C LEU A 109 -8.37 2.62 -1.34
N VAL A 110 -8.51 3.81 -0.74
CA VAL A 110 -9.37 4.03 0.42
C VAL A 110 -10.83 3.72 0.08
N GLU A 111 -11.33 4.25 -1.03
CA GLU A 111 -12.70 4.05 -1.48
C GLU A 111 -13.01 2.58 -1.76
N ALA A 112 -12.07 1.85 -2.39
CA ALA A 112 -12.19 0.43 -2.67
C ALA A 112 -12.31 -0.46 -1.42
N THR A 113 -12.07 0.10 -0.22
CA THR A 113 -12.20 -0.62 1.07
C THR A 113 -13.46 -0.28 1.85
N LYS A 114 -14.28 0.67 1.37
CA LYS A 114 -15.57 1.01 1.99
C LYS A 114 -16.64 0.00 1.57
N THR A 115 -17.43 -0.45 2.55
CA THR A 115 -18.54 -1.39 2.33
C THR A 115 -19.87 -0.68 2.07
N ASP A 116 -19.99 0.58 2.46
CA ASP A 116 -21.16 1.43 2.24
C ASP A 116 -20.89 2.40 1.09
N VAL A 117 -21.56 2.18 -0.05
CA VAL A 117 -21.48 3.07 -1.21
C VAL A 117 -22.30 4.32 -0.91
N THR A 118 -21.68 5.30 -0.26
CA THR A 118 -22.28 6.60 0.06
C THR A 118 -21.74 7.75 -0.81
N VAL A 119 -20.94 7.44 -1.84
CA VAL A 119 -20.21 8.47 -2.59
C VAL A 119 -20.94 8.82 -3.89
N VAL A 120 -21.21 10.13 -4.06
CA VAL A 120 -21.96 10.71 -5.20
C VAL A 120 -21.13 10.75 -6.49
N ARG A 121 -19.80 10.56 -6.43
CA ARG A 121 -18.93 10.39 -7.59
C ARG A 121 -17.84 9.37 -7.30
N PHE A 122 -17.71 8.41 -8.21
CA PHE A 122 -16.55 7.52 -8.28
C PHE A 122 -15.33 8.29 -8.78
N PRO A 123 -14.14 8.10 -8.18
CA PRO A 123 -12.89 8.63 -8.69
C PRO A 123 -12.55 8.05 -10.07
#